data_AF-A0A495QUN5-F1
#
_entry.id   AF-A0A495QUN5-F1
#
_cell.length_a   1.000
_cell.length_b   1.000
_cell.length_c   1.000
_cell.angle_alpha   90.00
_cell.angle_beta   90.00
_cell.angle_gamma   90.00
#
_symmetry.space_group_name_H-M   'P 1'
#
loop_
_entity.id
_entity.type
_entity.pdbx_description
1 polymer ?
#
loop_
_entity_poly.entity_id
_entity_poly.type
_entity_poly.pdbx_seq_one_letter_code
_entity_poly.pdbx_strand_id
1 'polypeptide(L)'
;MRQELRAICRGRGVYSSDLAERLGPRLNELAGTAPDADGEGRRVRLIALLETSIELLPPDLKLVARVAFGLDARARQRFLRDRLDWLATLIERDARTVRRRLEEAIDLMGEAIDIASPGWYYASVNTLLRLGGPAPEFCEERRVVACGAGRMPVNDSRFNCYSQVPYYAFVPSCRCDEFGLRVHFYGTAVPRALWLMDGVSPGLIERPVMGLRSVEIDSLGLAEVRFTGLQVGSGYGVRWELHRIP
;
A
#
# COMPACT_ATOMS: atom_id res chain seq x y z
N MET A 1 17.66 -0.53 7.57
CA MET A 1 16.95 0.61 6.96
C MET A 1 17.89 1.75 6.53
N ARG A 2 18.54 2.48 7.45
CA ARG A 2 19.41 3.65 7.15
C ARG A 2 20.43 3.43 6.00
N GLN A 3 21.13 2.29 5.99
CA GLN A 3 22.09 1.96 4.92
C GLN A 3 21.44 1.80 3.55
N GLU A 4 20.25 1.21 3.48
CA GLU A 4 19.52 1.01 2.23
C GLU A 4 19.02 2.36 1.67
N LEU A 5 18.52 3.25 2.53
CA LEU A 5 18.15 4.62 2.15
C LEU A 5 19.36 5.40 1.61
N ARG A 6 20.54 5.30 2.26
CA ARG A 6 21.78 5.89 1.74
C ARG A 6 22.18 5.33 0.37
N ALA A 7 21.95 4.03 0.13
CA ALA A 7 22.25 3.41 -1.14
C ALA A 7 21.36 3.95 -2.28
N ILE A 8 20.07 4.18 -2.01
CA ILE A 8 19.15 4.79 -2.97
C ILE A 8 19.59 6.20 -3.34
N CYS A 9 20.05 7.01 -2.39
CA CYS A 9 20.49 8.39 -2.65
C CYS A 9 21.64 8.48 -3.68
N ARG A 10 22.39 7.41 -3.95
CA ARG A 10 23.51 7.42 -4.90
C ARG A 10 23.03 7.54 -6.35
N GLY A 11 23.92 7.99 -7.24
CA GLY A 11 23.58 8.16 -8.65
C GLY A 11 22.39 9.13 -8.83
N ARG A 12 21.46 8.78 -9.73
CA ARG A 12 20.25 9.57 -10.02
C ARG A 12 19.13 9.34 -8.99
N GLY A 13 19.45 8.85 -7.79
CA GLY A 13 18.43 8.50 -6.81
C GLY A 13 17.59 7.31 -7.28
N VAL A 14 16.27 7.41 -7.08
CA VAL A 14 15.26 6.45 -7.57
C VAL A 14 15.23 6.32 -9.10
N TYR A 15 15.90 7.21 -9.85
CA TYR A 15 15.99 7.14 -11.31
C TYR A 15 17.21 6.35 -11.81
N SER A 16 18.01 5.75 -10.93
CA SER A 16 19.17 4.95 -11.34
C SER A 16 18.75 3.67 -12.07
N SER A 17 19.51 3.24 -13.08
CA SER A 17 19.24 2.01 -13.85
C SER A 17 19.54 0.75 -13.04
N ASP A 18 20.53 0.82 -12.14
CA ASP A 18 20.93 -0.22 -11.20
C ASP A 18 20.16 -0.14 -9.86
N LEU A 19 19.02 0.56 -9.83
CA LEU A 19 18.23 0.73 -8.59
C LEU A 19 17.90 -0.62 -7.94
N ALA A 20 17.51 -1.62 -8.73
CA ALA A 20 17.13 -2.94 -8.23
C ALA A 20 18.28 -3.64 -7.48
N GLU A 21 19.52 -3.44 -7.91
CA GLU A 21 20.73 -4.01 -7.27
C GLU A 21 21.10 -3.30 -5.97
N ARG A 22 20.66 -2.04 -5.80
CA ARG A 22 20.93 -1.22 -4.62
C ARG A 22 19.86 -1.32 -3.54
N LEU A 23 18.70 -1.87 -3.86
CA LEU A 23 17.67 -2.13 -2.87
C LEU A 23 18.14 -3.25 -1.95
N GLY A 24 18.31 -2.92 -0.68
CA GLY A 24 18.54 -3.95 0.33
C GLY A 24 17.26 -4.75 0.59
N PRO A 25 17.36 -5.81 1.39
CA PRO A 25 16.27 -6.75 1.61
C PRO A 25 15.01 -6.07 2.15
N ARG A 26 15.14 -5.08 3.05
CA ARG A 26 13.97 -4.44 3.68
C ARG A 26 13.20 -3.54 2.71
N LEU A 27 13.89 -2.71 1.94
CA LEU A 27 13.22 -1.83 0.97
C LEU A 27 12.71 -2.62 -0.23
N ASN A 28 13.40 -3.69 -0.63
CA ASN A 28 12.91 -4.57 -1.69
C ASN A 28 11.63 -5.29 -1.28
N GLU A 29 11.57 -5.73 -0.02
CA GLU A 29 10.34 -6.27 0.57
C GLU A 29 9.25 -5.20 0.62
N LEU A 30 9.47 -4.06 1.25
CA LEU A 30 8.42 -3.04 1.38
C LEU A 30 7.93 -2.49 0.03
N ALA A 31 8.79 -2.42 -0.98
CA ALA A 31 8.43 -2.01 -2.34
C ALA A 31 7.73 -3.13 -3.14
N GLY A 32 7.48 -4.30 -2.56
CA GLY A 32 6.68 -5.38 -3.14
C GLY A 32 7.41 -6.23 -4.19
N THR A 33 7.41 -7.54 -3.99
CA THR A 33 7.86 -8.56 -4.95
C THR A 33 6.64 -9.30 -5.53
N ALA A 34 5.80 -8.65 -6.33
CA ALA A 34 4.87 -9.43 -7.14
C ALA A 34 5.69 -10.24 -8.17
N PRO A 35 5.37 -11.52 -8.41
CA PRO A 35 6.11 -12.37 -9.36
C PRO A 35 6.16 -11.79 -10.79
N ASP A 36 5.20 -10.92 -11.11
CA ASP A 36 5.07 -10.27 -12.42
C ASP A 36 5.45 -8.77 -12.38
N ALA A 37 5.96 -8.27 -11.25
CA ALA A 37 6.39 -6.88 -11.13
C ALA A 37 7.65 -6.66 -11.95
N ASP A 38 7.46 -6.13 -13.16
CA ASP A 38 8.52 -5.46 -13.90
C ASP A 38 9.24 -4.41 -13.04
N GLY A 39 10.43 -3.99 -13.48
CA GLY A 39 11.24 -3.02 -12.74
C GLY A 39 10.54 -1.68 -12.51
N GLU A 40 9.52 -1.36 -13.32
CA GLU A 40 8.77 -0.11 -13.26
C GLU A 40 7.75 -0.11 -12.12
N GLY A 41 6.96 -1.18 -11.97
CA GLY A 41 6.01 -1.31 -10.86
C GLY A 41 6.70 -1.26 -9.49
N ARG A 42 7.90 -1.85 -9.37
CA ARG A 42 8.70 -1.77 -8.13
C ARG A 42 9.15 -0.35 -7.82
N ARG A 43 9.59 0.39 -8.85
CA ARG A 43 10.03 1.79 -8.72
C ARG A 43 8.88 2.69 -8.26
N VAL A 44 7.70 2.54 -8.86
CA VAL A 44 6.50 3.30 -8.47
C VAL A 44 6.17 3.07 -6.99
N ARG A 45 6.18 1.82 -6.52
CA ARG A 45 5.91 1.50 -5.11
C ARG A 45 6.99 2.03 -4.17
N LEU A 46 8.26 1.97 -4.56
CA LEU A 46 9.36 2.56 -3.79
C LEU A 46 9.20 4.08 -3.66
N ILE A 47 8.87 4.77 -4.77
CA ILE A 47 8.63 6.22 -4.76
C ILE A 47 7.48 6.56 -3.82
N ALA A 48 6.36 5.84 -3.89
CA ALA A 48 5.23 6.04 -2.99
C ALA A 48 5.63 5.88 -1.51
N LEU A 49 6.36 4.82 -1.17
CA LEU A 49 6.89 4.60 0.19
C LEU A 49 7.77 5.77 0.67
N LEU A 50 8.70 6.21 -0.18
CA LEU A 50 9.60 7.32 0.13
C LEU A 50 8.84 8.63 0.31
N GLU A 51 7.87 8.94 -0.56
CA GLU A 51 7.06 10.16 -0.44
C GLU A 51 6.22 10.16 0.83
N THR A 52 5.55 9.05 1.16
CA THR A 52 4.82 8.93 2.44
C THR A 52 5.73 9.15 3.64
N SER A 53 6.95 8.60 3.61
CA SER A 53 7.92 8.75 4.69
C SER A 53 8.49 10.17 4.78
N ILE A 54 8.70 10.84 3.64
CA ILE A 54 9.14 12.24 3.57
C ILE A 54 8.08 13.17 4.17
N GLU A 55 6.79 12.89 3.99
CA GLU A 55 5.74 13.76 4.51
C GLU A 55 5.69 13.84 6.04
N LEU A 56 6.29 12.87 6.72
CA LEU A 56 6.43 12.85 8.18
C LEU A 56 7.59 13.70 8.71
N LEU A 57 8.47 14.20 7.83
CA LEU A 57 9.65 14.97 8.23
C LEU A 57 9.33 16.44 8.53
N PRO A 58 10.15 17.11 9.37
CA PRO A 58 10.18 18.57 9.45
C PRO A 58 10.38 19.25 8.07
N PRO A 59 9.78 20.44 7.83
CA PRO A 59 9.80 21.07 6.50
C PRO A 59 11.19 21.29 5.90
N ASP A 60 12.20 21.61 6.71
CA ASP A 60 13.56 21.84 6.24
C ASP A 60 14.26 20.54 5.81
N LEU A 61 13.87 19.40 6.39
CA LEU A 61 14.37 18.07 6.02
C LEU A 61 13.65 17.50 4.79
N LYS A 62 12.36 17.83 4.57
CA LYS A 62 11.59 17.38 3.40
C LYS A 62 12.28 17.71 2.09
N LEU A 63 12.71 18.97 1.92
CA LEU A 63 13.36 19.42 0.70
C LEU A 63 14.69 18.69 0.46
N VAL A 64 15.51 18.53 1.52
CA VAL A 64 16.79 17.81 1.43
C VAL A 64 16.58 16.36 1.02
N ALA A 65 15.60 15.69 1.61
CA ALA A 65 15.25 14.31 1.28
C ALA A 65 14.78 14.19 -0.18
N ARG A 66 13.82 15.02 -0.63
CA ARG A 66 13.32 14.99 -2.02
C ARG A 66 14.46 15.16 -3.03
N VAL A 67 15.36 16.11 -2.80
CA VAL A 67 16.55 16.32 -3.64
C VAL A 67 17.49 15.10 -3.62
N ALA A 68 17.80 14.56 -2.45
CA ALA A 68 18.72 13.44 -2.27
C ALA A 68 18.19 12.12 -2.87
N PHE A 69 16.89 11.88 -2.83
CA PHE A 69 16.25 10.72 -3.47
C PHE A 69 15.98 10.92 -4.96
N GLY A 70 16.15 12.13 -5.49
CA GLY A 70 15.95 12.44 -6.92
C GLY A 70 14.49 12.70 -7.27
N LEU A 71 13.65 13.03 -6.27
CA LEU A 71 12.21 13.30 -6.37
C LEU A 71 11.89 14.79 -6.60
N ASP A 72 12.91 15.65 -6.61
CA ASP A 72 12.77 17.07 -6.98
C ASP A 72 13.16 17.26 -8.44
N ALA A 73 12.22 17.74 -9.26
CA ALA A 73 12.40 17.92 -10.70
C ALA A 73 13.50 18.93 -11.09
N ARG A 74 13.93 19.78 -10.14
CA ARG A 74 15.01 20.76 -10.31
C ARG A 74 16.38 20.13 -10.07
N ALA A 75 16.47 19.04 -9.30
CA ALA A 75 17.71 18.35 -8.95
C ALA A 75 18.04 17.21 -9.94
N ARG A 76 18.40 17.57 -11.18
CA ARG A 76 18.62 16.61 -12.29
C ARG A 76 20.02 15.99 -12.35
N GLN A 77 20.91 16.36 -11.42
CA GLN A 77 22.31 15.97 -11.46
C GLN A 77 22.49 14.47 -11.21
N ARG A 78 23.50 13.87 -11.87
CA ARG A 78 23.76 12.42 -11.81
C ARG A 78 24.32 11.99 -10.47
N PHE A 79 25.06 12.82 -9.74
CA PHE A 79 25.69 12.43 -8.50
C PHE A 79 25.00 13.10 -7.31
N LEU A 80 24.94 12.38 -6.18
CA LEU A 80 24.38 12.91 -4.94
C LEU A 80 25.10 14.18 -4.50
N ARG A 81 26.45 14.20 -4.58
CA ARG A 81 27.26 15.36 -4.21
C ARG A 81 26.78 16.61 -4.93
N ASP A 82 26.67 16.56 -6.26
CA ASP A 82 26.26 17.69 -7.08
C ASP A 82 24.84 18.17 -6.77
N ARG A 83 23.92 17.24 -6.46
CA ARG A 83 22.55 17.59 -6.02
C ARG A 83 22.55 18.32 -4.68
N LEU A 84 23.36 17.87 -3.72
CA LEU A 84 23.46 18.51 -2.42
C LEU A 84 24.19 19.85 -2.48
N ASP A 85 25.22 19.97 -3.31
CA ASP A 85 25.95 21.23 -3.51
C ASP A 85 25.05 22.27 -4.22
N TRP A 86 24.27 21.85 -5.23
CA TRP A 86 23.25 22.68 -5.86
C TRP A 86 22.20 23.16 -4.85
N LEU A 87 21.68 22.26 -4.01
CA LEU A 87 20.72 22.63 -2.98
C LEU A 87 21.33 23.59 -1.95
N ALA A 88 22.59 23.38 -1.57
CA ALA A 88 23.31 24.24 -0.64
C ALA A 88 23.39 25.69 -1.17
N THR A 89 23.73 25.87 -2.45
CA THR A 89 23.66 27.18 -3.12
C THR A 89 22.24 27.75 -3.11
N LEU A 90 21.23 26.94 -3.45
CA LEU A 90 19.84 27.38 -3.54
C LEU A 90 19.27 27.91 -2.22
N ILE A 91 19.65 27.28 -1.10
CA ILE A 91 19.13 27.65 0.24
C ILE A 91 20.10 28.53 1.04
N GLU A 92 21.17 29.02 0.40
CA GLU A 92 22.22 29.84 1.01
C GLU A 92 22.82 29.20 2.27
N ARG A 93 23.18 27.91 2.17
CA ARG A 93 23.82 27.14 3.25
C ARG A 93 25.05 26.43 2.75
N ASP A 94 25.91 26.06 3.69
CA ASP A 94 27.08 25.24 3.39
C ASP A 94 26.68 23.78 3.11
N ALA A 95 27.42 23.13 2.20
CA ALA A 95 27.16 21.75 1.79
C ALA A 95 27.27 20.74 2.95
N ARG A 96 28.11 21.00 3.98
CA ARG A 96 28.17 20.19 5.20
C ARG A 96 26.85 20.24 5.97
N THR A 97 26.19 21.40 6.01
CA THR A 97 24.91 21.57 6.70
C THR A 97 23.81 20.79 5.97
N VAL A 98 23.78 20.85 4.64
CA VAL A 98 22.84 20.06 3.83
C VAL A 98 23.07 18.56 4.00
N ARG A 99 24.33 18.09 4.00
CA ARG A 99 24.67 16.68 4.27
C ARG A 99 24.24 16.25 5.67
N ARG A 100 24.46 17.08 6.70
CA ARG A 100 24.00 16.79 8.07
C ARG A 100 22.48 16.63 8.13
N ARG A 101 21.73 17.53 7.48
CA ARG A 101 20.27 17.43 7.36
C ARG A 101 19.82 16.18 6.61
N LEU A 102 20.56 15.75 5.59
CA LEU A 102 20.26 14.50 4.90
C LEU A 102 20.41 13.30 5.82
N GLU A 103 21.48 13.23 6.61
CA GLU A 103 21.66 12.14 7.57
C GLU A 103 20.54 12.11 8.62
N GLU A 104 20.15 13.29 9.13
CA GLU A 104 19.01 13.45 10.04
C GLU A 104 17.69 12.99 9.40
N ALA A 105 17.45 13.35 8.14
CA ALA A 105 16.28 12.90 7.39
C ALA A 105 16.27 11.38 7.18
N ILE A 106 17.42 10.77 6.84
CA ILE A 106 17.55 9.31 6.64
C ILE A 106 17.29 8.56 7.95
N ASP A 107 17.76 9.09 9.07
CA ASP A 107 17.54 8.49 10.38
C ASP A 107 16.06 8.50 10.75
N LEU A 108 15.40 9.66 10.64
CA LEU A 108 13.96 9.81 10.90
C LEU A 108 13.07 9.00 9.95
N MET A 109 13.39 9.00 8.64
CA MET A 109 12.67 8.16 7.68
C MET A 109 12.85 6.68 7.98
N GLY A 110 14.06 6.28 8.37
CA GLY A 110 14.33 4.88 8.71
C GLY A 110 13.51 4.40 9.89
N GLU A 111 13.38 5.23 10.92
CA GLU A 111 12.53 4.96 12.08
C GLU A 111 11.06 4.93 11.71
N ALA A 112 10.57 5.90 10.92
CA ALA A 112 9.19 5.93 10.46
C ALA A 112 8.81 4.69 9.62
N ILE A 113 9.69 4.27 8.70
CA ILE A 113 9.48 3.08 7.88
C ILE A 113 9.48 1.81 8.74
N ASP A 114 10.42 1.70 9.68
CA ASP A 114 10.49 0.54 10.56
C ASP A 114 9.28 0.46 11.52
N ILE A 115 8.73 1.60 11.97
CA ILE A 115 7.48 1.64 12.76
C ILE A 115 6.26 1.25 11.92
N ALA A 116 6.20 1.71 10.67
CA ALA A 116 5.11 1.39 9.75
C ALA A 116 5.15 -0.07 9.25
N SER A 117 6.30 -0.75 9.35
CA SER A 117 6.45 -2.14 8.97
C SER A 117 6.30 -3.05 10.19
N PRO A 118 5.19 -3.81 10.32
CA PRO A 118 4.98 -4.66 11.48
C PRO A 118 5.88 -5.92 11.47
N GLY A 119 6.90 -5.99 10.60
CA GLY A 119 7.86 -7.10 10.49
C GLY A 119 7.28 -8.37 9.87
N TRP A 120 6.08 -8.29 9.32
CA TRP A 120 5.40 -9.33 8.56
C TRP A 120 4.42 -8.66 7.59
N TYR A 121 3.97 -9.38 6.57
CA TYR A 121 2.96 -8.89 5.63
C TYR A 121 2.09 -10.03 5.10
N TYR A 122 0.95 -9.71 4.48
CA TYR A 122 0.11 -10.70 3.80
C TYR A 122 0.61 -10.94 2.38
N ALA A 123 1.11 -12.14 2.09
CA ALA A 123 1.35 -12.55 0.71
C ALA A 123 0.02 -12.73 -0.04
N SER A 124 -1.01 -13.25 0.63
CA SER A 124 -2.35 -13.31 0.07
C SER A 124 -3.41 -13.34 1.16
N VAL A 125 -4.54 -12.70 0.90
CA VAL A 125 -5.80 -12.89 1.66
C VAL A 125 -6.85 -13.39 0.68
N ASN A 126 -7.52 -14.49 0.99
CA ASN A 126 -8.61 -15.03 0.19
C ASN A 126 -9.86 -15.12 1.04
N THR A 127 -10.89 -14.37 0.68
CA THR A 127 -12.18 -14.35 1.38
C THR A 127 -13.26 -15.02 0.54
N LEU A 128 -14.05 -15.88 1.17
CA LEU A 128 -15.31 -16.42 0.66
C LEU A 128 -16.45 -15.94 1.56
N LEU A 129 -17.42 -15.25 0.95
CA LEU A 129 -18.71 -14.93 1.56
C LEU A 129 -19.80 -15.76 0.90
N ARG A 130 -20.67 -16.36 1.70
CA ARG A 130 -21.89 -17.02 1.21
C ARG A 130 -23.11 -16.32 1.80
N LEU A 131 -23.95 -15.78 0.93
CA LEU A 131 -25.10 -14.95 1.27
C LEU A 131 -26.37 -15.57 0.67
N GLY A 132 -27.41 -15.75 1.48
CA GLY A 132 -28.67 -16.41 1.04
C GLY A 132 -29.23 -17.46 1.99
N GLY A 133 -28.39 -17.93 2.92
CA GLY A 133 -28.79 -18.85 3.98
C GLY A 133 -29.41 -18.13 5.18
N PRO A 134 -29.81 -18.88 6.23
CA PRO A 134 -30.37 -18.30 7.46
C PRO A 134 -29.39 -17.36 8.18
N ALA A 135 -28.09 -17.53 7.95
CA ALA A 135 -27.03 -16.64 8.39
C ALA A 135 -25.96 -16.49 7.29
N PRO A 136 -25.30 -15.33 7.17
CA PRO A 136 -24.16 -15.18 6.27
C PRO A 136 -22.99 -16.05 6.75
N GLU A 137 -22.35 -16.78 5.83
CA GLU A 137 -21.12 -17.52 6.13
C GLU A 137 -19.90 -16.77 5.59
N PHE A 138 -18.83 -16.78 6.38
CA PHE A 138 -17.58 -16.11 6.08
C PHE A 138 -16.41 -17.07 6.31
N CYS A 139 -15.54 -17.19 5.33
CA CYS A 139 -14.28 -17.92 5.44
C CYS A 139 -13.16 -17.07 4.86
N GLU A 140 -12.03 -17.00 5.56
CA GLU A 140 -10.87 -16.24 5.12
C GLU A 140 -9.60 -17.03 5.36
N GLU A 141 -8.80 -17.16 4.31
CA GLU A 141 -7.47 -17.76 4.35
C GLU A 141 -6.42 -16.67 4.18
N ARG A 142 -5.39 -16.67 5.04
CA ARG A 142 -4.31 -15.69 5.00
C ARG A 142 -2.96 -16.39 4.90
N ARG A 143 -2.18 -16.03 3.88
CA ARG A 143 -0.77 -16.40 3.78
C ARG A 143 0.08 -15.24 4.29
N VAL A 144 0.86 -15.49 5.33
CA VAL A 144 1.68 -14.48 6.01
C VAL A 144 3.15 -14.77 5.75
N VAL A 145 3.92 -13.71 5.51
CA VAL A 145 5.38 -13.77 5.42
C VAL A 145 5.96 -12.97 6.57
N ALA A 146 6.86 -13.59 7.34
CA ALA A 146 7.62 -12.92 8.39
C ALA A 146 8.94 -12.39 7.82
N CYS A 147 9.26 -11.16 8.14
CA CYS A 147 10.41 -10.45 7.57
C CYS A 147 11.26 -9.69 8.59
N GLY A 148 10.85 -9.73 9.86
CA GLY A 148 11.62 -9.21 10.98
C GLY A 148 11.10 -9.76 12.31
N ALA A 149 11.57 -9.17 13.40
CA ALA A 149 11.17 -9.55 14.77
C ALA A 149 9.75 -9.09 15.14
N GLY A 150 9.00 -8.54 14.18
CA GLY A 150 7.65 -8.06 14.41
C GLY A 150 6.70 -9.21 14.69
N ARG A 151 5.84 -9.01 15.69
CA ARG A 151 4.87 -10.03 16.11
C ARG A 151 3.59 -9.83 15.34
N MET A 152 3.12 -10.88 14.67
CA MET A 152 1.75 -10.88 14.15
C MET A 152 0.80 -10.68 15.33
N PRO A 153 -0.09 -9.66 15.31
CA PRO A 153 -1.19 -9.64 16.25
C PRO A 153 -1.93 -10.94 16.04
N VAL A 154 -2.10 -11.71 17.12
CA VAL A 154 -3.04 -12.82 17.10
C VAL A 154 -4.38 -12.15 16.83
N ASN A 155 -4.89 -12.32 15.61
CA ASN A 155 -6.12 -11.69 15.21
C ASN A 155 -7.24 -12.34 16.04
N ASP A 156 -7.56 -11.73 17.18
CA ASP A 156 -8.80 -11.96 17.91
C ASP A 156 -9.90 -11.33 17.07
N SER A 157 -10.16 -11.97 15.93
CA SER A 157 -11.16 -11.56 14.97
C SER A 157 -12.48 -11.76 15.68
N ARG A 158 -12.95 -10.73 16.40
CA ARG A 158 -14.37 -10.63 16.72
C ARG A 158 -15.08 -10.44 15.39
N PHE A 159 -15.42 -11.57 14.78
CA PHE A 159 -16.28 -11.66 13.62
C PHE A 159 -17.59 -10.96 13.95
N ASN A 160 -17.75 -9.73 13.50
CA ASN A 160 -19.07 -9.14 13.45
C ASN A 160 -19.73 -9.63 12.15
N CYS A 161 -20.10 -10.92 12.11
CA CYS A 161 -20.91 -11.48 11.03
C CYS A 161 -22.35 -10.92 11.01
N TYR A 162 -22.69 -10.02 11.93
CA TYR A 162 -23.92 -9.24 11.90
C TYR A 162 -23.78 -8.10 10.88
N SER A 163 -23.92 -8.41 9.59
CA SER A 163 -23.88 -7.38 8.56
C SER A 163 -25.04 -7.54 7.59
N GLN A 164 -26.17 -6.96 7.98
CA GLN A 164 -27.23 -6.50 7.08
C GLN A 164 -26.74 -5.34 6.17
N VAL A 165 -25.45 -5.01 6.20
CA VAL A 165 -24.85 -3.91 5.43
C VAL A 165 -24.45 -4.44 4.05
N PRO A 166 -24.84 -3.78 2.95
CA PRO A 166 -24.77 -4.37 1.62
C PRO A 166 -23.39 -4.18 0.97
N TYR A 167 -22.32 -4.51 1.70
CA TYR A 167 -20.95 -4.50 1.21
C TYR A 167 -20.05 -5.43 2.03
N TYR A 168 -18.91 -5.79 1.44
CA TYR A 168 -17.75 -6.32 2.14
C TYR A 168 -16.51 -5.56 1.70
N ALA A 169 -15.70 -5.10 2.66
CA ALA A 169 -14.44 -4.44 2.41
C ALA A 169 -13.32 -5.02 3.29
N PHE A 170 -12.23 -5.43 2.66
CA PHE A 170 -10.94 -5.67 3.30
C PHE A 170 -10.14 -4.36 3.31
N VAL A 171 -9.61 -3.97 4.47
CA VAL A 171 -8.79 -2.77 4.63
C VAL A 171 -7.40 -3.15 5.13
N PRO A 172 -6.39 -3.07 4.25
CA PRO A 172 -4.98 -2.98 4.53
C PRO A 172 -4.51 -2.55 5.91
N SER A 173 -4.19 -3.39 6.89
CA SER A 173 -3.48 -2.89 8.10
C SER A 173 -1.96 -2.91 7.96
N CYS A 174 -1.44 -3.67 7.00
CA CYS A 174 -0.05 -3.77 6.60
C CYS A 174 0.02 -4.12 5.11
N ARG A 175 1.23 -4.26 4.53
CA ARG A 175 1.39 -4.68 3.13
C ARG A 175 0.58 -5.96 2.85
N CYS A 176 -0.14 -5.96 1.74
CA CYS A 176 -0.84 -7.11 1.19
C CYS A 176 -0.55 -7.21 -0.30
N ASP A 177 0.04 -8.32 -0.76
CA ASP A 177 0.42 -8.48 -2.16
C ASP A 177 -0.78 -8.82 -3.05
N GLU A 178 -1.64 -9.74 -2.59
CA GLU A 178 -2.86 -10.16 -3.29
C GLU A 178 -4.05 -10.24 -2.32
N PHE A 179 -5.20 -9.75 -2.78
CA PHE A 179 -6.48 -10.01 -2.13
C PHE A 179 -7.48 -10.60 -3.14
N GLY A 180 -7.96 -11.80 -2.87
CA GLY A 180 -9.03 -12.46 -3.61
C GLY A 180 -10.34 -12.44 -2.82
N LEU A 181 -11.43 -12.08 -3.48
CA LEU A 181 -12.76 -12.06 -2.90
C LEU A 181 -13.73 -12.86 -3.77
N ARG A 182 -14.42 -13.80 -3.15
CA ARG A 182 -15.51 -14.55 -3.74
C ARG A 182 -16.78 -14.33 -2.94
N VAL A 183 -17.85 -13.94 -3.60
CA VAL A 183 -19.16 -13.75 -2.98
C VAL A 183 -20.16 -14.61 -3.72
N HIS A 184 -20.68 -15.63 -3.04
CA HIS A 184 -21.72 -16.50 -3.56
C HIS A 184 -23.08 -16.06 -3.01
N PHE A 185 -23.89 -15.47 -3.88
CA PHE A 185 -25.28 -15.12 -3.63
C PHE A 185 -26.18 -16.28 -4.07
N TYR A 186 -27.05 -16.75 -3.17
CA TYR A 186 -28.01 -17.81 -3.49
C TYR A 186 -29.38 -17.51 -2.86
N GLY A 187 -30.41 -18.23 -3.31
CA GLY A 187 -31.78 -17.98 -2.86
C GLY A 187 -32.26 -16.58 -3.22
N THR A 188 -32.88 -15.88 -2.27
CA THR A 188 -33.42 -14.52 -2.47
C THR A 188 -32.39 -13.40 -2.26
N ALA A 189 -31.12 -13.74 -1.98
CA ALA A 189 -30.07 -12.77 -1.72
C ALA A 189 -29.36 -12.25 -2.98
N VAL A 190 -29.75 -12.71 -4.18
CA VAL A 190 -29.16 -12.23 -5.44
C VAL A 190 -29.43 -10.73 -5.58
N PRO A 191 -28.39 -9.88 -5.62
CA PRO A 191 -28.58 -8.44 -5.66
C PRO A 191 -28.96 -7.96 -7.06
N ARG A 192 -29.54 -6.77 -7.13
CA ARG A 192 -29.88 -6.10 -8.40
C ARG A 192 -28.63 -5.63 -9.14
N ALA A 193 -27.62 -5.23 -8.38
CA ALA A 193 -26.36 -4.75 -8.89
C ALA A 193 -25.26 -5.00 -7.86
N LEU A 194 -24.05 -5.19 -8.38
CA LEU A 194 -22.82 -5.38 -7.63
C LEU A 194 -21.77 -4.43 -8.21
N TRP A 195 -21.03 -3.77 -7.34
CA TRP A 195 -20.03 -2.77 -7.70
C TRP A 195 -18.72 -3.03 -6.97
N LEU A 196 -17.62 -2.77 -7.66
CA LEU A 196 -16.27 -2.93 -7.15
C LEU A 196 -15.87 -1.75 -6.26
N MET A 197 -15.31 -2.05 -5.10
CA MET A 197 -14.57 -1.09 -4.28
C MET A 197 -13.08 -1.38 -4.47
N ASP A 198 -12.37 -0.46 -5.12
CA ASP A 198 -10.94 -0.57 -5.39
C ASP A 198 -10.24 0.71 -4.89
N GLY A 199 -9.58 0.62 -3.72
CA GLY A 199 -8.91 1.75 -3.12
C GLY A 199 -9.83 2.81 -2.48
N VAL A 200 -10.98 2.41 -1.94
CA VAL A 200 -11.97 3.34 -1.35
C VAL A 200 -11.50 3.82 0.03
N SER A 201 -11.50 5.14 0.29
CA SER A 201 -11.14 5.69 1.60
C SER A 201 -12.04 5.15 2.75
N PRO A 202 -11.51 4.88 3.96
CA PRO A 202 -12.27 4.25 5.06
C PRO A 202 -13.61 4.91 5.38
N GLY A 203 -13.66 6.24 5.44
CA GLY A 203 -14.89 6.99 5.73
C GLY A 203 -15.96 6.92 4.63
N LEU A 204 -15.62 6.41 3.44
CA LEU A 204 -16.54 6.21 2.31
C LEU A 204 -16.99 4.76 2.16
N ILE A 205 -16.35 3.80 2.82
CA ILE A 205 -16.69 2.37 2.71
C ILE A 205 -18.15 2.11 3.07
N GLU A 206 -18.66 2.76 4.12
CA GLU A 206 -20.04 2.58 4.58
C GLU A 206 -21.04 3.40 3.76
N ARG A 207 -20.58 4.43 3.04
CA ARG A 207 -21.42 5.36 2.29
C ARG A 207 -21.60 4.92 0.83
N PRO A 208 -22.75 5.21 0.19
CA PRO A 208 -22.88 5.02 -1.25
C PRO A 208 -21.83 5.84 -2.00
N VAL A 209 -20.97 5.18 -2.75
CA VAL A 209 -20.01 5.83 -3.65
C VAL A 209 -20.57 5.77 -5.07
N MET A 210 -20.69 6.93 -5.70
CA MET A 210 -21.18 7.05 -7.08
C MET A 210 -20.08 6.66 -8.08
N GLY A 211 -20.47 6.06 -9.21
CA GLY A 211 -19.55 5.79 -10.32
C GLY A 211 -18.62 4.59 -10.13
N LEU A 212 -18.90 3.72 -9.16
CA LEU A 212 -18.16 2.46 -9.02
C LEU A 212 -18.40 1.56 -10.24
N ARG A 213 -17.35 0.82 -10.65
CA ARG A 213 -17.42 -0.15 -11.74
C ARG A 213 -18.33 -1.31 -11.36
N SER A 214 -19.22 -1.73 -12.26
CA SER A 214 -20.05 -2.93 -12.06
C SER A 214 -19.21 -4.22 -12.06
N VAL A 215 -19.63 -5.18 -11.26
CA VAL A 215 -19.07 -6.54 -11.22
C VAL A 215 -20.16 -7.51 -11.66
N GLU A 216 -19.83 -8.41 -12.58
CA GLU A 216 -20.76 -9.44 -13.02
C GLU A 216 -20.95 -10.51 -11.95
N ILE A 217 -22.16 -11.04 -11.88
CA ILE A 217 -22.51 -12.23 -11.10
C ILE A 217 -22.80 -13.32 -12.12
N ASP A 218 -22.11 -14.45 -12.00
CA ASP A 218 -22.30 -15.55 -12.95
C ASP A 218 -23.66 -16.25 -12.75
N SER A 219 -23.94 -17.22 -13.62
CA SER A 219 -25.19 -18.00 -13.57
C SER A 219 -25.35 -18.84 -12.29
N LEU A 220 -24.27 -19.06 -11.53
CA LEU A 220 -24.29 -19.77 -10.25
C LEU A 220 -24.45 -18.81 -9.07
N GLY A 221 -24.58 -17.50 -9.31
CA GLY A 221 -24.67 -16.50 -8.26
C GLY A 221 -23.31 -16.14 -7.65
N LEU A 222 -22.20 -16.53 -8.28
CA LEU A 222 -20.85 -16.25 -7.81
C LEU A 222 -20.32 -14.97 -8.47
N ALA A 223 -19.77 -14.09 -7.63
CA ALA A 223 -18.95 -12.97 -8.07
C ALA A 223 -17.53 -13.17 -7.55
N GLU A 224 -16.55 -13.02 -8.44
CA GLU A 224 -15.13 -13.13 -8.10
C GLU A 224 -14.39 -11.85 -8.49
N VAL A 225 -13.60 -11.31 -7.56
CA VAL A 225 -12.74 -10.15 -7.82
C VAL A 225 -11.36 -10.37 -7.19
N ARG A 226 -10.32 -9.83 -7.83
CA ARG A 226 -8.95 -9.88 -7.34
C ARG A 226 -8.34 -8.49 -7.35
N PHE A 227 -7.53 -8.21 -6.35
CA PHE A 227 -6.83 -6.95 -6.16
C PHE A 227 -5.34 -7.22 -5.99
N THR A 228 -4.53 -6.36 -6.61
CA THR A 228 -3.08 -6.31 -6.45
C THR A 228 -2.66 -4.86 -6.25
N GLY A 229 -1.45 -4.62 -5.74
CA GLY A 229 -0.98 -3.25 -5.47
C GLY A 229 -1.82 -2.51 -4.42
N LEU A 230 -2.31 -3.24 -3.41
CA LEU A 230 -3.17 -2.68 -2.37
C LEU A 230 -2.45 -1.61 -1.55
N GLN A 231 -3.14 -0.51 -1.30
CA GLN A 231 -2.71 0.56 -0.41
C GLN A 231 -3.18 0.28 1.01
N VAL A 232 -2.25 0.39 1.96
CA VAL A 232 -2.54 0.29 3.39
C VAL A 232 -3.55 1.38 3.77
N GLY A 233 -4.58 1.00 4.52
CA GLY A 233 -5.64 1.91 4.95
C GLY A 233 -6.75 2.17 3.91
N SER A 234 -6.64 1.66 2.68
CA SER A 234 -7.71 1.77 1.68
C SER A 234 -8.59 0.51 1.66
N GLY A 235 -9.87 0.67 1.31
CA GLY A 235 -10.85 -0.41 1.26
C GLY A 235 -10.97 -1.07 -0.10
N TYR A 236 -10.97 -2.40 -0.09
CA TYR A 236 -11.07 -3.27 -1.27
C TYR A 236 -12.18 -4.30 -1.10
N GLY A 237 -13.02 -4.49 -2.12
CA GLY A 237 -14.06 -5.51 -2.08
C GLY A 237 -15.23 -5.19 -2.99
N VAL A 238 -16.45 -5.48 -2.54
CA VAL A 238 -17.66 -5.24 -3.33
C VAL A 238 -18.79 -4.68 -2.48
N ARG A 239 -19.63 -3.88 -3.12
CA ARG A 239 -20.89 -3.36 -2.59
C ARG A 239 -22.02 -3.82 -3.49
N TRP A 240 -23.16 -4.16 -2.93
CA TRP A 240 -24.33 -4.59 -3.68
C TRP A 240 -25.57 -3.77 -3.34
N GLU A 241 -26.60 -3.90 -4.17
CA GLU A 241 -27.94 -3.41 -3.89
C GLU A 241 -28.88 -4.61 -3.80
N LEU A 242 -29.44 -4.87 -2.62
CA LEU A 242 -30.45 -5.90 -2.44
C LEU A 242 -31.75 -5.48 -3.13
N HIS A 243 -32.54 -6.46 -3.57
CA HIS A 243 -33.91 -6.20 -3.97
C HIS A 243 -34.69 -5.70 -2.74
N ARG A 244 -35.30 -4.51 -2.82
CA ARG A 244 -36.29 -4.13 -1.81
C ARG A 244 -37.49 -5.05 -2.00
N ILE A 245 -37.78 -5.87 -0.99
CA ILE A 245 -39.08 -6.53 -0.91
C ILE A 245 -40.10 -5.40 -0.62
N PRO A 246 -41.16 -5.25 -1.44
CA PRO A 246 -42.21 -4.25 -1.19
C PRO A 246 -42.96 -4.51 0.12
#